data_AF-A0A968AKM0-F1
#
_entry.id   AF-A0A968AKM0-F1
#
_cell.length_a   1.000
_cell.length_b   1.000
_cell.length_c   1.000
_cell.angle_alpha   90.00
_cell.angle_beta   90.00
_cell.angle_gamma   90.00
#
_symmetry.space_group_name_H-M   'P 1'
#
loop_
_entity.id
_entity.type
_entity.pdbx_description
1 polymer ?
#
loop_
_entity_poly.entity_id
_entity_poly.type
_entity_poly.pdbx_seq_one_letter_code
_entity_poly.pdbx_strand_id
1 'polypeptide(L)'
;MRKIHKIWYVIWLVAGLSLFISGCPSKSGVEGKAWFRYASKFDEARNITMANDDAKKGTTDEDFARMDKIKQKFLRAKQPTETEIISVLKSPKRRFQKTGLVAMFLKPIETEQLTEILFGFLQDKDNHFRINALYSLKKFTKFPESRKADLGKQLLEIIKHEKSKEIFLAEFHLLAKFPSEEAALFLTEQLMKEGKENYLNRNLAFYALKKMGNSYCDEAAEYVKKHGSPEVKKELLERESY
;
A
#
# COMPACT_ATOMS: atom_id res chain seq x y z
N MET A 1 64.74 15.96 -21.06
CA MET A 1 63.96 14.83 -20.47
C MET A 1 62.98 15.20 -19.33
N ARG A 2 62.84 16.47 -18.88
CA ARG A 2 61.91 16.84 -17.79
C ARG A 2 60.41 16.95 -18.17
N LYS A 3 60.08 17.24 -19.44
CA LYS A 3 58.68 17.42 -19.89
C LYS A 3 57.89 16.12 -19.99
N ILE A 4 58.55 15.01 -20.33
CA ILE A 4 57.90 13.71 -20.55
C ILE A 4 57.40 13.11 -19.22
N HIS A 5 58.14 13.28 -18.13
CA HIS A 5 57.72 12.79 -16.80
C HIS A 5 56.48 13.51 -16.25
N LYS A 6 56.27 14.80 -16.55
CA LYS A 6 55.07 15.52 -16.11
C LYS A 6 53.80 15.01 -16.78
N ILE A 7 53.87 14.64 -18.07
CA ILE A 7 52.71 14.12 -18.82
C ILE A 7 52.28 12.75 -18.27
N TRP A 8 53.25 11.88 -17.98
CA TRP A 8 52.97 10.57 -17.37
C TRP A 8 52.34 10.69 -15.99
N TYR A 9 52.78 11.66 -15.17
CA TYR A 9 52.20 11.90 -13.86
C TYR A 9 50.74 12.37 -13.93
N VAL A 10 50.42 13.24 -14.89
CA VAL A 10 49.04 13.71 -15.12
C VAL A 10 48.15 12.58 -15.62
N ILE A 11 48.63 11.73 -16.53
CA ILE A 11 47.88 10.56 -17.01
C ILE A 11 47.60 9.59 -15.87
N TRP A 12 48.58 9.31 -15.01
CA TRP A 12 48.39 8.46 -13.82
C TRP A 12 47.45 9.07 -12.79
N LEU A 13 47.48 10.40 -12.60
CA LEU A 13 46.53 11.11 -11.73
C LEU A 13 45.12 11.05 -12.27
N VAL A 14 44.91 11.26 -13.58
CA VAL A 14 43.58 11.20 -14.21
C VAL A 14 43.05 9.77 -14.24
N ALA A 15 43.89 8.77 -14.53
CA ALA A 15 43.52 7.36 -14.49
C ALA A 15 43.25 6.87 -13.04
N GLY A 16 44.02 7.36 -12.08
CA GLY A 16 43.79 7.11 -10.65
C GLY A 16 42.50 7.75 -10.16
N LEU A 17 42.19 8.99 -10.60
CA LEU A 17 40.94 9.67 -10.25
C LEU A 17 39.72 8.98 -10.84
N SER A 18 39.79 8.52 -12.10
CA SER A 18 38.69 7.80 -12.76
C SER A 18 38.46 6.42 -12.18
N LEU A 19 39.50 5.74 -11.70
CA LEU A 19 39.40 4.49 -10.93
C LEU A 19 38.85 4.72 -9.51
N PHE A 20 39.14 5.86 -8.86
CA PHE A 20 38.55 6.19 -7.56
C PHE A 20 37.06 6.56 -7.64
N ILE A 21 36.63 7.20 -8.73
CA ILE A 21 35.20 7.52 -8.98
C ILE A 21 34.40 6.26 -9.31
N SER A 22 35.02 5.23 -9.89
CA SER A 22 34.38 3.95 -10.24
C SER A 22 34.52 2.85 -9.16
N GLY A 23 35.42 3.02 -8.19
CA GLY A 23 35.77 2.00 -7.19
C GLY A 23 35.15 2.16 -5.80
N CYS A 24 34.37 3.21 -5.54
CA CYS A 24 33.60 3.31 -4.30
C CYS A 24 32.21 2.69 -4.55
N PRO A 25 31.87 1.52 -3.97
CA PRO A 25 30.50 1.03 -3.99
C PRO A 25 29.70 1.95 -3.08
N SER A 26 29.31 3.11 -3.62
CA SER A 26 28.31 3.95 -3.00
C SER A 26 27.12 3.03 -2.78
N LYS A 27 26.82 2.76 -1.50
CA LYS A 27 25.47 2.36 -1.09
C LYS A 27 24.54 3.16 -1.97
N SER A 28 23.74 2.48 -2.79
CA SER A 28 22.95 3.08 -3.87
C SER A 28 22.47 4.46 -3.45
N GLY A 29 22.61 5.50 -4.28
CA GLY A 29 22.45 6.90 -3.82
C GLY A 29 21.16 7.19 -3.02
N VAL A 30 20.12 6.37 -3.20
CA VAL A 30 18.87 6.33 -2.43
C VAL A 30 19.02 5.86 -0.97
N GLU A 31 19.87 4.87 -0.64
CA GLU A 31 20.08 4.36 0.72
C GLU A 31 20.70 5.42 1.66
N GLY A 32 21.46 6.36 1.10
CA GLY A 32 22.00 7.51 1.84
C GLY A 32 20.94 8.55 2.21
N LYS A 33 19.77 8.53 1.55
CA LYS A 33 18.72 9.53 1.76
C LYS A 33 18.03 9.33 3.11
N ALA A 34 17.69 10.44 3.76
CA ALA A 34 17.01 10.41 5.05
C ALA A 34 15.65 9.70 4.98
N TRP A 35 14.85 9.97 3.93
CA TRP A 35 13.55 9.31 3.74
C TRP A 35 13.68 7.79 3.67
N PHE A 36 14.67 7.27 2.93
CA PHE A 36 14.86 5.83 2.76
C PHE A 36 15.21 5.17 4.09
N ARG A 37 16.14 5.78 4.83
CA ARG A 37 16.54 5.29 6.16
C ARG A 37 15.38 5.31 7.16
N TYR A 38 14.56 6.35 7.17
CA TYR A 38 13.40 6.42 8.07
C TYR A 38 12.27 5.48 7.65
N ALA A 39 12.02 5.30 6.36
CA ALA A 39 11.07 4.30 5.86
C ALA A 39 11.50 2.88 6.23
N SER A 40 12.79 2.53 6.03
CA SER A 40 13.35 1.24 6.47
C SER A 40 13.20 1.03 7.97
N LYS A 41 13.54 2.04 8.79
CA LYS A 41 13.39 1.97 10.25
C LYS A 41 11.93 1.86 10.70
N PHE A 42 11.02 2.51 9.97
CA PHE A 42 9.59 2.40 10.24
C PHE A 42 9.09 0.99 9.94
N ASP A 43 9.53 0.39 8.83
CA ASP A 43 9.19 -1.00 8.49
C ASP A 43 9.72 -1.97 9.56
N GLU A 44 10.98 -1.82 9.97
CA GLU A 44 11.58 -2.61 11.04
C GLU A 44 10.80 -2.49 12.35
N ALA A 45 10.45 -1.27 12.76
CA ALA A 45 9.66 -1.04 13.97
C ALA A 45 8.27 -1.67 13.88
N ARG A 46 7.58 -1.52 12.74
CA ARG A 46 6.27 -2.15 12.50
C ARG A 46 6.34 -3.67 12.54
N ASN A 47 7.39 -4.29 11.97
CA ASN A 47 7.52 -5.74 12.00
C ASN A 47 7.73 -6.27 13.42
N ILE A 48 8.41 -5.51 14.29
CA ILE A 48 8.56 -5.85 15.72
C ILE A 48 7.21 -5.78 16.43
N THR A 49 6.46 -4.70 16.22
CA THR A 49 5.09 -4.51 16.73
C THR A 49 4.19 -5.69 16.34
N MET A 50 4.17 -6.06 15.06
CA MET A 50 3.39 -7.20 14.57
C MET A 50 3.85 -8.53 15.18
N ALA A 51 5.16 -8.77 15.27
CA ALA A 51 5.68 -10.00 15.88
C ALA A 51 5.37 -10.10 17.39
N ASN A 52 5.33 -8.96 18.11
CA ASN A 52 4.94 -8.91 19.51
C ASN A 52 3.45 -9.24 19.70
N ASP A 53 2.60 -8.72 18.82
CA ASP A 53 1.17 -9.02 18.78
C ASP A 53 0.92 -10.51 18.48
N ASP A 54 1.58 -11.05 17.45
CA ASP A 54 1.50 -12.48 17.08
C ASP A 54 1.95 -13.39 18.23
N ALA A 55 3.00 -12.99 18.95
CA ALA A 55 3.51 -13.70 20.11
C ALA A 55 2.65 -13.53 21.38
N LYS A 56 1.52 -12.79 21.30
CA LYS A 56 0.65 -12.42 22.43
C LYS A 56 1.41 -11.77 23.60
N LYS A 57 2.55 -11.13 23.31
CA LYS A 57 3.33 -10.39 24.31
C LYS A 57 2.73 -9.02 24.60
N GLY A 58 1.76 -8.61 23.77
CA GLY A 58 1.19 -7.29 23.76
C GLY A 58 2.12 -6.30 23.07
N THR A 59 1.56 -5.41 22.28
CA THR A 59 2.21 -4.17 21.89
C THR A 59 2.12 -3.17 23.04
N THR A 60 3.25 -2.56 23.38
CA THR A 60 3.28 -1.52 24.40
C THR A 60 3.00 -0.15 23.78
N ASP A 61 2.50 0.79 24.57
CA ASP A 61 2.40 2.20 24.16
C ASP A 61 3.76 2.77 23.71
N GLU A 62 4.85 2.22 24.25
CA GLU A 62 6.22 2.58 23.86
C GLU A 62 6.56 2.18 22.43
N ASP A 63 6.10 1.02 21.96
CA ASP A 63 6.30 0.56 20.57
C ASP A 63 5.58 1.49 19.59
N PHE A 64 4.33 1.87 19.90
CA PHE A 64 3.57 2.83 19.10
C PHE A 64 4.20 4.23 19.13
N ALA A 65 4.64 4.71 20.30
CA ALA A 65 5.32 6.00 20.43
C ALA A 65 6.63 6.04 19.63
N ARG A 66 7.39 4.93 19.63
CA ARG A 66 8.60 4.79 18.82
C ARG A 66 8.28 4.83 17.32
N MET A 67 7.27 4.08 16.87
CA MET A 67 6.83 4.11 15.48
C MET A 67 6.41 5.51 15.04
N ASP A 68 5.61 6.21 15.85
CA ASP A 68 5.18 7.56 15.52
C ASP A 68 6.37 8.53 15.46
N LYS A 69 7.31 8.45 16.42
CA LYS A 69 8.54 9.26 16.39
C LYS A 69 9.35 9.05 15.11
N ILE A 70 9.42 7.82 14.60
CA ILE A 70 10.10 7.52 13.32
C ILE A 70 9.31 8.09 12.14
N LYS A 71 7.99 7.91 12.12
CA LYS A 71 7.10 8.51 11.12
C LYS A 71 7.22 10.03 11.07
N GLN A 72 7.24 10.72 12.21
CA GLN A 72 7.43 12.17 12.26
C GLN A 72 8.78 12.59 11.68
N LYS A 73 9.85 11.83 11.95
CA LYS A 73 11.17 12.07 11.33
C LYS A 73 11.16 11.85 9.82
N PHE A 74 10.45 10.82 9.34
CA PHE A 74 10.23 10.61 7.90
C PHE A 74 9.54 11.81 7.26
N LEU A 75 8.43 12.29 7.86
CA LEU A 75 7.62 13.38 7.32
C LEU A 75 8.37 14.73 7.30
N ARG A 76 9.32 14.94 8.23
CA ARG A 76 10.17 16.14 8.30
C ARG A 76 11.40 16.09 7.38
N ALA A 77 11.79 14.91 6.90
CA ALA A 77 12.91 14.78 5.98
C ALA A 77 12.57 15.31 4.58
N LYS A 78 13.60 15.56 3.75
CA LYS A 78 13.39 15.78 2.31
C LYS A 78 12.72 14.54 1.72
N GLN A 79 11.51 14.74 1.20
CA GLN A 79 10.68 13.67 0.66
C GLN A 79 11.27 13.12 -0.64
N PRO A 80 11.04 11.83 -0.94
CA PRO A 80 11.48 11.24 -2.18
C PRO A 80 10.82 11.92 -3.38
N THR A 81 11.54 11.98 -4.50
CA THR A 81 10.90 12.28 -5.79
C THR A 81 10.20 11.05 -6.33
N GLU A 82 9.30 11.24 -7.30
CA GLU A 82 8.67 10.13 -8.02
C GLU A 82 9.71 9.18 -8.62
N THR A 83 10.72 9.71 -9.32
CA THR A 83 11.79 8.90 -9.94
C THR A 83 12.57 8.08 -8.90
N GLU A 84 12.85 8.67 -7.72
CA GLU A 84 13.50 7.95 -6.63
C GLU A 84 12.62 6.78 -6.14
N ILE A 85 11.32 7.00 -5.91
CA ILE A 85 10.39 5.93 -5.51
C ILE A 85 10.31 4.85 -6.58
N ILE A 86 10.12 5.21 -7.85
CA ILE A 86 10.02 4.25 -8.96
C ILE A 86 11.29 3.39 -9.03
N SER A 87 12.47 4.00 -8.91
CA SER A 87 13.74 3.26 -8.94
C SER A 87 13.83 2.22 -7.80
N VAL A 88 13.30 2.56 -6.63
CA VAL A 88 13.30 1.70 -5.44
C VAL A 88 12.25 0.58 -5.57
N LEU A 89 11.05 0.89 -6.08
CA LEU A 89 9.98 -0.09 -6.31
C LEU A 89 10.28 -1.06 -7.47
N LYS A 90 11.02 -0.61 -8.49
CA LYS A 90 11.47 -1.47 -9.61
C LYS A 90 12.80 -2.16 -9.35
N SER A 91 13.42 -1.94 -8.20
CA SER A 91 14.69 -2.58 -7.83
C SER A 91 14.53 -4.11 -7.79
N PRO A 92 15.53 -4.89 -8.24
CA PRO A 92 15.52 -6.34 -8.07
C PRO A 92 15.65 -6.75 -6.59
N LYS A 93 16.03 -5.83 -5.70
CA LYS A 93 16.19 -6.10 -4.27
C LYS A 93 14.84 -5.96 -3.55
N ARG A 94 14.27 -7.05 -3.07
CA ARG A 94 13.01 -7.07 -2.29
C ARG A 94 13.00 -6.08 -1.11
N ARG A 95 14.12 -5.91 -0.41
CA ARG A 95 14.26 -4.92 0.66
C ARG A 95 14.00 -3.48 0.19
N PHE A 96 14.46 -3.14 -1.01
CA PHE A 96 14.25 -1.81 -1.59
C PHE A 96 12.78 -1.63 -1.91
N GLN A 97 12.19 -2.59 -2.62
CA GLN A 97 10.76 -2.58 -2.94
C GLN A 97 9.92 -2.39 -1.67
N LYS A 98 10.21 -3.14 -0.60
CA LYS A 98 9.55 -3.01 0.72
C LYS A 98 9.68 -1.59 1.29
N THR A 99 10.88 -1.02 1.24
CA THR A 99 11.15 0.35 1.70
C THR A 99 10.39 1.39 0.87
N GLY A 100 10.32 1.21 -0.44
CA GLY A 100 9.54 2.07 -1.35
C GLY A 100 8.05 2.01 -1.04
N LEU A 101 7.49 0.81 -0.84
CA LEU A 101 6.09 0.62 -0.47
C LEU A 101 5.78 1.27 0.89
N VAL A 102 6.69 1.17 1.86
CA VAL A 102 6.52 1.83 3.15
C VAL A 102 6.61 3.36 3.03
N ALA A 103 7.50 3.88 2.19
CA ALA A 103 7.53 5.31 1.92
C ALA A 103 6.21 5.81 1.31
N MET A 104 5.66 5.08 0.35
CA MET A 104 4.36 5.35 -0.27
C MET A 104 3.19 5.23 0.73
N PHE A 105 3.26 4.27 1.65
CA PHE A 105 2.32 4.16 2.75
C PHE A 105 2.40 5.38 3.68
N LEU A 106 3.60 5.84 4.02
CA LEU A 106 3.80 6.96 4.95
C LEU A 106 3.39 8.29 4.32
N LYS A 107 3.77 8.54 3.07
CA LYS A 107 3.40 9.73 2.30
C LYS A 107 3.28 9.38 0.80
N PRO A 108 2.06 9.21 0.27
CA PRO A 108 1.87 8.79 -1.11
C PRO A 108 2.26 9.87 -2.11
N ILE A 109 2.72 9.43 -3.28
CA ILE A 109 2.90 10.24 -4.49
C ILE A 109 1.89 9.71 -5.53
N GLU A 110 0.87 10.51 -5.82
CA GLU A 110 -0.29 10.07 -6.60
C GLU A 110 -0.09 10.32 -8.10
N THR A 111 0.57 9.39 -8.78
CA THR A 111 0.77 9.44 -10.24
C THR A 111 0.27 8.16 -10.91
N GLU A 112 -0.01 8.24 -12.21
CA GLU A 112 -0.48 7.10 -12.99
C GLU A 112 0.53 5.94 -12.96
N GLN A 113 1.80 6.23 -13.20
CA GLN A 113 2.86 5.22 -13.17
C GLN A 113 3.00 4.54 -11.81
N LEU A 114 2.88 5.29 -10.70
CA LEU A 114 2.92 4.70 -9.36
C LEU A 114 1.65 3.91 -9.05
N THR A 115 0.49 4.33 -9.56
CA THR A 115 -0.76 3.56 -9.45
C THR A 115 -0.59 2.18 -10.08
N GLU A 116 -0.06 2.11 -11.30
CA GLU A 116 0.20 0.84 -12.00
C GLU A 116 1.16 -0.07 -11.23
N ILE A 117 2.27 0.49 -10.74
CA ILE A 117 3.26 -0.27 -9.97
C ILE A 117 2.62 -0.83 -8.69
N LEU A 118 1.85 -0.03 -7.96
CA LEU A 118 1.19 -0.47 -6.73
C LEU A 118 0.11 -1.53 -7.00
N PHE A 119 -0.66 -1.42 -8.08
CA PHE A 119 -1.60 -2.46 -8.52
C PHE A 119 -0.88 -3.77 -8.86
N GLY A 120 0.32 -3.70 -9.42
CA GLY A 120 1.18 -4.89 -9.61
C GLY A 120 1.52 -5.59 -8.29
N PHE A 121 1.82 -4.82 -7.23
CA PHE A 121 2.12 -5.37 -5.90
C PHE A 121 0.90 -5.94 -5.16
N LEU A 122 -0.33 -5.60 -5.54
CA LEU A 122 -1.54 -6.23 -4.96
C LEU A 122 -1.61 -7.74 -5.26
N GLN A 123 -0.92 -8.20 -6.31
CA GLN A 123 -0.85 -9.60 -6.70
C GLN A 123 0.45 -10.29 -6.28
N ASP A 124 1.26 -9.63 -5.43
CA ASP A 124 2.51 -10.22 -4.97
C ASP A 124 2.25 -11.46 -4.11
N LYS A 125 3.10 -12.49 -4.25
CA LYS A 125 2.99 -13.72 -3.45
C LYS A 125 3.22 -13.46 -1.96
N ASP A 126 3.99 -12.43 -1.63
CA ASP A 126 4.28 -12.04 -0.26
C ASP A 126 3.20 -11.07 0.25
N ASN A 127 2.50 -11.51 1.29
CA ASN A 127 1.40 -10.77 1.92
C ASN A 127 1.81 -9.36 2.36
N HIS A 128 3.05 -9.18 2.81
CA HIS A 128 3.55 -7.88 3.25
C HIS A 128 3.53 -6.86 2.12
N PHE A 129 3.89 -7.28 0.90
CA PHE A 129 3.91 -6.41 -0.27
C PHE A 129 2.48 -6.00 -0.66
N ARG A 130 1.56 -6.97 -0.72
CA ARG A 130 0.14 -6.72 -0.99
C ARG A 130 -0.46 -5.73 -0.01
N ILE A 131 -0.27 -5.96 1.29
CA ILE A 131 -0.80 -5.11 2.36
C ILE A 131 -0.27 -3.67 2.25
N ASN A 132 1.03 -3.48 2.03
CA ASN A 132 1.58 -2.12 1.92
C ASN A 132 1.11 -1.42 0.65
N ALA A 133 0.99 -2.13 -0.48
CA ALA A 133 0.46 -1.56 -1.70
C ALA A 133 -1.01 -1.14 -1.53
N LEU A 134 -1.82 -2.00 -0.92
CA LEU A 134 -3.22 -1.74 -0.62
C LEU A 134 -3.41 -0.52 0.29
N TYR A 135 -2.68 -0.45 1.40
CA TYR A 135 -2.76 0.71 2.30
C TYR A 135 -2.22 2.00 1.68
N SER A 136 -1.25 1.90 0.76
CA SER A 136 -0.76 3.05 0.00
C SER A 136 -1.86 3.57 -0.94
N LEU A 137 -2.46 2.69 -1.75
CA LEU A 137 -3.55 3.03 -2.67
C LEU A 137 -4.79 3.56 -1.93
N LYS A 138 -5.10 3.02 -0.74
CA LYS A 138 -6.20 3.52 0.10
C LYS A 138 -5.97 4.97 0.54
N LYS A 139 -4.74 5.47 0.61
CA LYS A 139 -4.46 6.87 0.93
C LYS A 139 -4.56 7.81 -0.26
N PHE A 140 -4.61 7.30 -1.49
CA PHE A 140 -4.69 8.14 -2.68
C PHE A 140 -6.01 8.92 -2.69
N THR A 141 -5.96 10.21 -2.95
CA THR A 141 -7.14 11.05 -3.11
C THR A 141 -7.66 11.06 -4.53
N LYS A 142 -6.79 10.79 -5.52
CA LYS A 142 -7.12 10.81 -6.94
C LYS A 142 -6.60 9.56 -7.63
N PHE A 143 -7.34 9.13 -8.65
CA PHE A 143 -6.93 8.11 -9.60
C PHE A 143 -7.06 8.67 -11.02
N PRO A 144 -6.28 8.16 -11.99
CA PRO A 144 -6.41 8.59 -13.39
C PRO A 144 -7.82 8.26 -13.91
N GLU A 145 -8.61 9.28 -14.23
CA GLU A 145 -10.02 9.09 -14.63
C GLU A 145 -10.17 8.24 -15.89
N SER A 146 -9.24 8.37 -16.84
CA SER A 146 -9.19 7.55 -18.08
C SER A 146 -9.06 6.05 -17.82
N ARG A 147 -8.53 5.66 -16.66
CA ARG A 147 -8.24 4.26 -16.30
C ARG A 147 -9.05 3.76 -15.10
N LYS A 148 -9.86 4.60 -14.50
CA LYS A 148 -10.54 4.33 -13.22
C LYS A 148 -11.45 3.10 -13.29
N ALA A 149 -12.18 2.92 -14.39
CA ALA A 149 -13.02 1.76 -14.62
C ALA A 149 -12.19 0.46 -14.69
N ASP A 150 -11.10 0.46 -15.47
CA ASP A 150 -10.20 -0.69 -15.61
C ASP A 150 -9.52 -1.05 -14.29
N LEU A 151 -9.09 -0.05 -13.52
CA LEU A 151 -8.50 -0.25 -12.19
C LEU A 151 -9.53 -0.85 -11.22
N GLY A 152 -10.78 -0.37 -11.25
CA GLY A 152 -11.87 -0.93 -10.47
C GLY A 152 -12.12 -2.40 -10.79
N LYS A 153 -12.19 -2.74 -12.08
CA LYS A 153 -12.36 -4.12 -12.56
C LYS A 153 -11.18 -5.01 -12.13
N GLN A 154 -9.95 -4.53 -12.32
CA GLN A 154 -8.75 -5.26 -11.90
C GLN A 154 -8.75 -5.53 -10.39
N LEU A 155 -9.09 -4.53 -9.57
CA LEU A 155 -9.17 -4.69 -8.13
C LEU A 155 -10.26 -5.69 -7.72
N LEU A 156 -11.43 -5.60 -8.34
CA LEU A 156 -12.52 -6.53 -8.07
C LEU A 156 -12.12 -7.98 -8.36
N GLU A 157 -11.44 -8.22 -9.48
CA GLU A 157 -10.93 -9.56 -9.80
C GLU A 157 -9.89 -10.03 -8.77
N ILE A 158 -8.96 -9.16 -8.36
CA ILE A 158 -8.00 -9.51 -7.28
C ILE A 158 -8.73 -9.95 -6.01
N ILE A 159 -9.76 -9.20 -5.59
CA ILE A 159 -10.55 -9.50 -4.39
C ILE A 159 -11.30 -10.82 -4.54
N LYS A 160 -11.91 -11.10 -5.69
CA LYS A 160 -12.65 -12.35 -5.94
C LYS A 160 -11.75 -13.59 -5.90
N HIS A 161 -10.48 -13.46 -6.33
CA HIS A 161 -9.53 -14.58 -6.36
C HIS A 161 -8.72 -14.75 -5.06
N GLU A 162 -8.84 -13.82 -4.11
CA GLU A 162 -8.13 -13.89 -2.84
C GLU A 162 -8.72 -14.99 -1.95
N LYS A 163 -7.87 -15.95 -1.56
CA LYS A 163 -8.25 -17.05 -0.66
C LYS A 163 -7.93 -16.75 0.80
N SER A 164 -7.10 -15.74 1.08
CA SER A 164 -6.75 -15.34 2.44
C SER A 164 -7.89 -14.56 3.10
N LYS A 165 -8.27 -14.96 4.32
CA LYS A 165 -9.34 -14.28 5.07
C LYS A 165 -8.91 -12.95 5.72
N GLU A 166 -7.63 -12.60 5.65
CA GLU A 166 -7.03 -11.60 6.54
C GLU A 166 -7.07 -10.15 6.01
N ILE A 167 -7.39 -9.91 4.73
CA ILE A 167 -7.18 -8.60 4.07
C ILE A 167 -8.49 -7.87 3.67
N PHE A 168 -9.66 -8.43 3.98
CA PHE A 168 -10.93 -7.93 3.45
C PHE A 168 -11.26 -6.46 3.78
N LEU A 169 -10.83 -5.94 4.94
CA LEU A 169 -11.20 -4.59 5.39
C LEU A 169 -10.63 -3.47 4.52
N ALA A 170 -9.38 -3.61 4.09
CA ALA A 170 -8.73 -2.56 3.32
C ALA A 170 -9.09 -2.64 1.83
N GLU A 171 -9.41 -3.85 1.34
CA GLU A 171 -9.82 -4.13 -0.04
C GLU A 171 -11.19 -3.53 -0.37
N PHE A 172 -12.20 -3.76 0.46
CA PHE A 172 -13.55 -3.22 0.21
C PHE A 172 -13.55 -1.68 0.23
N HIS A 173 -12.76 -1.10 1.14
CA HIS A 173 -12.60 0.35 1.20
C HIS A 173 -11.87 0.93 -0.02
N LEU A 174 -10.91 0.19 -0.60
CA LEU A 174 -10.27 0.63 -1.83
C LEU A 174 -11.23 0.47 -3.00
N LEU A 175 -11.97 -0.63 -3.07
CA LEU A 175 -12.97 -0.90 -4.11
C LEU A 175 -14.03 0.21 -4.17
N ALA A 176 -14.45 0.73 -3.01
CA ALA A 176 -15.40 1.83 -2.93
C ALA A 176 -14.96 3.13 -3.64
N LYS A 177 -13.66 3.28 -3.95
CA LYS A 177 -13.14 4.42 -4.74
C LYS A 177 -13.33 4.26 -6.25
N PHE A 178 -13.77 3.08 -6.68
CA PHE A 178 -14.03 2.73 -8.07
C PHE A 178 -15.48 2.26 -8.21
N PRO A 179 -16.47 3.15 -7.98
CA PRO A 179 -17.88 2.76 -8.02
C PRO A 179 -18.27 2.23 -9.41
N SER A 180 -18.90 1.05 -9.42
CA SER A 180 -19.46 0.41 -10.61
C SER A 180 -20.60 -0.52 -10.20
N GLU A 181 -21.50 -0.82 -11.12
CA GLU A 181 -22.58 -1.81 -10.90
C GLU A 181 -22.01 -3.18 -10.51
N GLU A 182 -20.93 -3.62 -11.17
CA GLU A 182 -20.30 -4.92 -10.87
C GLU A 182 -19.74 -4.98 -9.43
N ALA A 183 -19.11 -3.89 -8.97
CA ALA A 183 -18.63 -3.81 -7.60
C ALA A 183 -19.78 -3.76 -6.60
N ALA A 184 -20.87 -3.05 -6.91
CA ALA A 184 -22.06 -2.97 -6.07
C ALA A 184 -22.76 -4.33 -5.93
N LEU A 185 -22.90 -5.07 -7.03
CA LEU A 185 -23.44 -6.43 -7.04
C LEU A 185 -22.58 -7.36 -6.17
N PHE A 186 -21.27 -7.37 -6.37
CA PHE A 186 -20.35 -8.16 -5.55
C PHE A 186 -20.48 -7.85 -4.06
N LEU A 187 -20.50 -6.58 -3.66
CA LEU A 187 -20.64 -6.17 -2.26
C LEU A 187 -22.03 -6.54 -1.70
N THR A 188 -23.07 -6.46 -2.51
CA THR A 188 -24.42 -6.92 -2.14
C THR A 188 -24.44 -8.43 -1.88
N GLU A 189 -23.75 -9.23 -2.70
CA GLU A 189 -23.56 -10.66 -2.42
C GLU A 189 -22.82 -10.90 -1.10
N GLN A 190 -21.81 -10.08 -0.79
CA GLN A 190 -21.11 -10.16 0.50
C GLN A 190 -22.02 -9.81 1.68
N LEU A 191 -22.94 -8.85 1.52
CA LEU A 191 -23.96 -8.52 2.52
C LEU A 191 -24.92 -9.68 2.79
N MET A 192 -25.20 -10.49 1.77
CA MET A 192 -26.18 -11.56 1.82
C MET A 192 -25.64 -12.87 2.41
N LYS A 193 -24.33 -13.00 2.61
CA LYS A 193 -23.73 -14.20 3.19
C LYS A 193 -24.23 -14.45 4.61
N GLU A 194 -24.75 -15.63 4.88
CA GLU A 194 -25.26 -16.03 6.20
C GLU A 194 -24.15 -16.44 7.17
N GLY A 195 -24.49 -16.64 8.45
CA GLY A 195 -23.56 -17.12 9.46
C GLY A 195 -22.80 -16.01 10.19
N LYS A 196 -22.51 -16.22 11.47
CA LYS A 196 -21.85 -15.24 12.34
C LYS A 196 -20.42 -14.93 11.90
N GLU A 197 -19.74 -15.89 11.29
CA GLU A 197 -18.40 -15.73 10.73
C GLU A 197 -18.33 -14.69 9.60
N ASN A 198 -19.46 -14.39 8.96
CA ASN A 198 -19.56 -13.39 7.89
C ASN A 198 -19.99 -12.00 8.40
N TYR A 199 -20.30 -11.84 9.69
CA TYR A 199 -20.76 -10.56 10.27
C TYR A 199 -19.81 -9.39 9.95
N LEU A 200 -18.50 -9.60 10.10
CA LEU A 200 -17.50 -8.58 9.79
C LEU A 200 -17.49 -8.23 8.29
N ASN A 201 -17.59 -9.23 7.42
CA ASN A 201 -17.63 -9.01 5.96
C ASN A 201 -18.89 -8.25 5.54
N ARG A 202 -20.05 -8.58 6.12
CA ARG A 202 -21.30 -7.83 5.92
C ARG A 202 -21.15 -6.38 6.34
N ASN A 203 -20.59 -6.12 7.53
CA ASN A 203 -20.32 -4.74 7.98
C ASN A 203 -19.45 -3.97 6.99
N LEU A 204 -18.37 -4.59 6.51
CA LEU A 204 -17.45 -3.95 5.59
C LEU A 204 -18.09 -3.68 4.23
N ALA A 205 -18.90 -4.61 3.73
CA ALA A 205 -19.60 -4.46 2.46
C ALA A 205 -20.59 -3.29 2.53
N PHE A 206 -21.34 -3.18 3.63
CA PHE A 206 -22.27 -2.07 3.86
C PHE A 206 -21.55 -0.71 3.81
N TYR A 207 -20.45 -0.57 4.56
CA TYR A 207 -19.69 0.68 4.57
C TYR A 207 -19.04 1.00 3.24
N ALA A 208 -18.62 -0.01 2.46
CA ALA A 208 -18.09 0.20 1.13
C ALA A 208 -19.17 0.70 0.16
N LEU A 209 -20.37 0.11 0.17
CA LEU A 209 -21.52 0.58 -0.61
C LEU A 209 -21.90 2.02 -0.26
N LYS A 210 -21.99 2.35 1.03
CA LYS A 210 -22.24 3.73 1.51
C LYS A 210 -21.18 4.72 1.00
N LYS A 211 -19.91 4.30 0.90
CA LYS A 211 -18.82 5.12 0.35
C LYS A 211 -18.85 5.25 -1.17
N MET A 212 -19.38 4.26 -1.89
CA MET A 212 -19.58 4.34 -3.34
C MET A 212 -20.67 5.37 -3.68
N GLY A 213 -21.69 5.47 -2.84
CA GLY A 213 -22.76 6.47 -2.93
C GLY A 213 -24.08 5.95 -2.38
N ASN A 214 -24.97 6.87 -1.97
CA ASN A 214 -26.24 6.50 -1.36
C ASN A 214 -27.10 5.62 -2.28
N SER A 215 -27.15 5.89 -3.59
CA SER A 215 -27.93 5.07 -4.54
C SER A 215 -27.52 3.60 -4.51
N TYR A 216 -26.22 3.30 -4.54
CA TYR A 216 -25.72 1.92 -4.46
C TYR A 216 -26.07 1.26 -3.12
N CYS A 217 -26.01 2.01 -2.02
CA CYS A 217 -26.34 1.51 -0.70
C CYS A 217 -27.84 1.24 -0.55
N ASP A 218 -28.69 2.14 -1.05
CA ASP A 218 -30.15 2.04 -0.98
C ASP A 218 -30.64 0.86 -1.83
N GLU A 219 -30.12 0.69 -3.05
CA GLU A 219 -30.43 -0.45 -3.92
C GLU A 219 -30.04 -1.78 -3.27
N ALA A 220 -28.83 -1.86 -2.69
CA ALA A 220 -28.38 -3.05 -1.98
C ALA A 220 -29.24 -3.34 -0.73
N ALA A 221 -29.62 -2.30 0.01
CA ALA A 221 -30.48 -2.43 1.18
C ALA A 221 -31.89 -2.91 0.81
N GLU A 222 -32.49 -2.39 -0.26
CA GLU A 222 -33.76 -2.87 -0.78
C GLU A 222 -33.67 -4.34 -1.20
N TYR A 223 -32.61 -4.72 -1.89
CA TYR A 223 -32.37 -6.11 -2.28
C TYR A 223 -32.28 -7.03 -1.06
N VAL A 224 -31.52 -6.65 -0.03
CA VAL A 224 -31.43 -7.42 1.23
C VAL A 224 -32.78 -7.49 1.96
N LYS A 225 -33.55 -6.41 2.00
CA LYS A 225 -34.90 -6.39 2.60
C LYS A 225 -35.86 -7.34 1.89
N LYS A 226 -35.71 -7.51 0.58
CA LYS A 226 -36.52 -8.44 -0.21
C LYS A 226 -36.04 -9.89 -0.08
N HIS A 227 -34.75 -10.12 -0.23
CA HIS A 227 -34.19 -11.46 -0.46
C HIS A 227 -33.38 -12.03 0.72
N GLY A 228 -32.99 -11.21 1.70
CA GLY A 228 -32.14 -11.62 2.81
C GLY A 228 -32.81 -12.58 3.79
N SER A 229 -31.99 -13.30 4.55
CA SER A 229 -32.47 -14.08 5.70
C SER A 229 -32.93 -13.15 6.83
N PRO A 230 -33.75 -13.63 7.78
CA PRO A 230 -34.16 -12.83 8.94
C PRO A 230 -32.99 -12.26 9.75
N GLU A 231 -31.89 -13.01 9.87
CA GLU A 231 -30.65 -12.57 10.52
C GLU A 231 -30.05 -11.36 9.77
N VAL A 232 -29.79 -11.52 8.47
CA VAL A 232 -29.17 -10.47 7.65
C VAL A 232 -30.04 -9.21 7.61
N LYS A 233 -31.37 -9.36 7.52
CA LYS A 233 -32.34 -8.26 7.57
C LYS A 233 -32.29 -7.51 8.90
N LYS A 234 -32.26 -8.25 10.02
CA LYS A 234 -32.16 -7.64 11.35
C LYS A 234 -30.88 -6.83 11.48
N GLU A 235 -29.75 -7.40 11.10
CA GLU A 235 -28.48 -6.69 11.19
C GLU A 235 -28.40 -5.48 10.26
N LEU A 236 -29.03 -5.53 9.06
CA LEU A 236 -29.12 -4.37 8.18
C LEU A 236 -29.90 -3.23 8.85
N LEU A 237 -31.05 -3.52 9.45
CA LEU A 237 -31.87 -2.53 10.17
C LEU A 237 -31.09 -1.88 11.32
N GLU A 238 -30.32 -2.67 12.08
CA GLU A 238 -29.45 -2.16 13.13
C GLU A 238 -28.43 -1.16 12.59
N ARG A 239 -27.92 -1.35 11.37
CA ARG A 239 -26.92 -0.47 10.75
C ARG A 239 -27.51 0.78 10.11
N GLU A 240 -28.68 0.69 9.48
CA GLU A 240 -29.39 1.85 8.92
C GLU A 240 -29.78 2.88 9.98
N SER A 241 -29.81 2.45 11.25
CA SER A 241 -30.17 3.29 12.41
C SER A 241 -29.00 4.13 12.96
N TYR A 242 -27.78 3.98 12.42
CA TYR A 242 -26.56 4.72 12.81
C TYR A 242 -26.00 5.59 11.66
#